data_AF-A0A1F4U7Z5-F1
#
_entry.id   AF-A0A1F4U7Z5-F1
#
_cell.length_a   1.000
_cell.length_b   1.000
_cell.length_c   1.000
_cell.angle_alpha   90.00
_cell.angle_beta   90.00
_cell.angle_gamma   90.00
#
_symmetry.space_group_name_H-M   'P 1'
#
loop_
_entity.id
_entity.type
_entity.pdbx_description
1 polymer ?
#
loop_
_entity_poly.entity_id
_entity_poly.type
_entity_poly.pdbx_seq_one_letter_code
_entity_poly.pdbx_strand_id
1 'polypeptide(L)'
;MDNFDFVLVANSPGELSSLVKPIVERIKARSKESRITLFLTPCQYSSGREAGYAKTLGVNEIICPEDYRKWILGIPIKREMNFKNRGAVLFLGGDLMHAVLIAKKLGFKAYAYLHGQKAGWKNVFSKFFVIDQKAAAGIRHKNVRAVGDLMMNSITALSKTETIKNWKLDSNKPIVAMLPGSRLWESDLLVPFYEIVAAELKKIIPGMQIILVLSPFTSMKDIEKKLSGNMFDLIAPLNSIPAADLAITIPGTNTAQIAALGIPFLMIFPLNKLDSIPLEGLLHYVTKIPLAGKIIKQLAAKIICSKTRFFALPNMKARKMVAPELVGKLSAEQVVEKTLELLGNPEALKHMGNELKKLMGESNAADIIVEEIINEAFLPAC
;
A
#
# COMPACT_ATOMS: atom_id res chain seq x y z
N MET A 1 -20.41 3.07 24.60
CA MET A 1 -20.29 2.69 23.17
C MET A 1 -20.14 1.18 23.03
N ASP A 2 -20.48 0.43 24.07
CA ASP A 2 -19.84 -0.86 24.37
C ASP A 2 -20.47 -2.04 23.61
N ASN A 3 -21.33 -1.71 22.64
CA ASN A 3 -22.05 -2.66 21.82
C ASN A 3 -22.11 -2.24 20.34
N PHE A 4 -20.97 -1.90 19.74
CA PHE A 4 -20.87 -1.56 18.32
C PHE A 4 -19.78 -2.37 17.61
N ASP A 5 -20.13 -2.91 16.44
CA ASP A 5 -19.20 -3.61 15.55
C ASP A 5 -18.75 -2.71 14.39
N PHE A 6 -17.45 -2.54 14.25
CA PHE A 6 -16.83 -2.03 13.03
C PHE A 6 -16.44 -3.20 12.14
N VAL A 7 -17.10 -3.31 10.99
CA VAL A 7 -16.82 -4.33 9.99
C VAL A 7 -16.05 -3.70 8.84
N LEU A 8 -14.76 -4.01 8.73
CA LEU A 8 -13.88 -3.46 7.71
C LEU A 8 -13.76 -4.42 6.53
N VAL A 9 -13.74 -3.89 5.31
CA VAL A 9 -13.61 -4.69 4.08
C VAL A 9 -12.39 -4.21 3.28
N ALA A 10 -11.41 -5.10 3.09
CA ALA A 10 -10.18 -4.85 2.33
C ALA A 10 -9.65 -6.16 1.74
N ASN A 11 -8.65 -6.09 0.84
CA ASN A 11 -8.21 -7.28 0.12
C ASN A 11 -6.70 -7.37 -0.16
N SER A 12 -5.96 -6.25 -0.14
CA SER A 12 -4.55 -6.24 -0.57
C SER A 12 -3.56 -5.73 0.50
N PRO A 13 -2.26 -6.09 0.39
CA PRO A 13 -1.20 -5.56 1.25
C PRO A 13 -1.20 -4.03 1.39
N GLY A 14 -1.36 -3.34 0.26
CA GLY A 14 -1.40 -1.87 0.21
C GLY A 14 -2.58 -1.32 0.99
N GLU A 15 -3.79 -1.86 0.79
CA GLU A 15 -4.98 -1.43 1.52
C GLU A 15 -4.88 -1.70 3.03
N LEU A 16 -4.35 -2.86 3.43
CA LEU A 16 -4.17 -3.17 4.85
C LEU A 16 -3.21 -2.20 5.53
N SER A 17 -2.06 -1.95 4.91
CA SER A 17 -1.00 -1.12 5.50
C SER A 17 -1.28 0.38 5.44
N SER A 18 -2.00 0.85 4.42
CA SER A 18 -2.22 2.29 4.19
C SER A 18 -3.63 2.77 4.53
N LEU A 19 -4.65 1.90 4.55
CA LEU A 19 -6.05 2.30 4.76
C LEU A 19 -6.66 1.66 6.02
N VAL A 20 -6.50 0.34 6.19
CA VAL A 20 -7.05 -0.39 7.35
C VAL A 20 -6.32 0.02 8.63
N LYS A 21 -4.99 0.02 8.62
CA LYS A 21 -4.17 0.38 9.79
C LYS A 21 -4.62 1.69 10.47
N PRO A 22 -4.67 2.86 9.78
CA PRO A 22 -5.03 4.12 10.45
C PRO A 22 -6.47 4.13 10.97
N ILE A 23 -7.41 3.45 10.29
CA ILE A 23 -8.78 3.30 10.77
C ILE A 23 -8.84 2.46 12.05
N VAL A 24 -8.12 1.33 12.10
CA VAL A 24 -8.07 0.47 13.29
C VAL A 24 -7.45 1.20 14.48
N GLU A 25 -6.33 1.90 14.26
CA GLU A 25 -5.67 2.71 15.28
C GLU A 25 -6.63 3.77 15.85
N ARG A 26 -7.36 4.46 14.98
CA ARG A 26 -8.32 5.48 15.40
C ARG A 26 -9.52 4.90 16.15
N ILE A 27 -10.13 3.81 15.67
CA ILE A 27 -11.26 3.17 16.36
C ILE A 27 -10.84 2.79 17.79
N LYS A 28 -9.67 2.19 17.96
CA LYS A 28 -9.15 1.78 19.27
C LYS A 28 -8.85 2.94 20.18
N ALA A 29 -8.25 4.01 19.66
CA ALA A 29 -8.00 5.23 20.42
C ALA A 29 -9.32 5.84 20.92
N ARG A 30 -10.39 5.73 20.12
CA ARG A 30 -11.70 6.30 20.43
C ARG A 30 -12.57 5.42 21.34
N SER A 31 -12.50 4.10 21.21
CA SER A 31 -13.29 3.14 21.95
C SER A 31 -12.58 1.78 22.06
N LYS A 32 -12.11 1.45 23.27
CA LYS A 32 -11.46 0.16 23.54
C LYS A 32 -12.44 -1.03 23.52
N GLU A 33 -13.72 -0.77 23.76
CA GLU A 33 -14.80 -1.77 23.80
C GLU A 33 -15.45 -2.07 22.43
N SER A 34 -15.14 -1.24 21.43
CA SER A 34 -15.61 -1.47 20.06
C SER A 34 -14.92 -2.69 19.48
N ARG A 35 -15.70 -3.57 18.85
CA ARG A 35 -15.14 -4.76 18.22
C ARG A 35 -14.90 -4.48 16.74
N ILE A 36 -13.74 -4.89 16.25
CA ILE A 36 -13.31 -4.71 14.87
C ILE A 36 -13.20 -6.08 14.21
N THR A 37 -14.03 -6.31 13.19
CA THR A 37 -13.98 -7.51 12.34
C THR A 37 -13.50 -7.12 10.95
N LEU A 38 -12.38 -7.69 10.51
CA LEU A 38 -11.84 -7.46 9.17
C LEU A 38 -12.22 -8.62 8.23
N PHE A 39 -12.96 -8.31 7.18
CA PHE A 39 -13.19 -9.21 6.05
C PHE A 39 -12.11 -9.00 5.00
N LEU A 40 -11.32 -10.05 4.77
CA LEU A 40 -10.39 -10.14 3.65
C LEU A 40 -11.13 -10.72 2.45
N THR A 41 -11.37 -9.91 1.42
CA THR A 41 -12.03 -10.37 0.20
C THR A 41 -11.01 -11.00 -0.76
N PRO A 42 -11.44 -11.80 -1.74
CA PRO A 42 -10.53 -12.33 -2.75
C PRO A 42 -9.73 -11.22 -3.45
N CYS A 43 -8.43 -11.43 -3.58
CA CYS A 43 -7.52 -10.50 -4.24
C CYS A 43 -6.48 -11.26 -5.05
N GLN A 44 -6.36 -10.93 -6.33
CA GLN A 44 -5.30 -11.48 -7.20
C GLN A 44 -3.89 -10.99 -6.80
N TYR A 45 -3.81 -9.95 -5.97
CA TYR A 45 -2.57 -9.33 -5.53
C TYR A 45 -2.18 -9.68 -4.09
N SER A 46 -2.82 -10.70 -3.49
CA SER A 46 -2.51 -11.16 -2.14
C SER A 46 -1.05 -11.67 -2.07
N SER A 47 -0.37 -11.26 -1.01
CA SER A 47 0.92 -11.76 -0.54
C SER A 47 0.80 -13.15 0.13
N GLY A 48 -0.41 -13.56 0.49
CA GLY A 48 -0.69 -14.73 1.32
C GLY A 48 -0.47 -14.49 2.83
N ARG A 49 -0.06 -13.29 3.24
CA ARG A 49 0.24 -12.94 4.64
C ARG A 49 -0.67 -11.87 5.24
N GLU A 50 -1.72 -11.45 4.52
CA GLU A 50 -2.63 -10.37 4.96
C GLU A 50 -3.26 -10.66 6.32
N ALA A 51 -3.72 -11.90 6.54
CA ALA A 51 -4.31 -12.29 7.82
C ALA A 51 -3.30 -12.22 8.96
N GLY A 52 -2.03 -12.54 8.71
CA GLY A 52 -0.95 -12.41 9.70
C GLY A 52 -0.68 -10.96 10.08
N TYR A 53 -0.58 -10.07 9.08
CA TYR A 53 -0.41 -8.64 9.31
C TYR A 53 -1.63 -8.01 10.00
N ALA A 54 -2.86 -8.35 9.59
CA ALA A 54 -4.07 -7.83 10.21
C ALA A 54 -4.12 -8.14 11.72
N LYS A 55 -3.62 -9.30 12.18
CA LYS A 55 -3.53 -9.63 13.60
C LYS A 55 -2.66 -8.64 14.38
N THR A 56 -1.57 -8.13 13.78
CA THR A 56 -0.67 -7.19 14.46
C THR A 56 -1.28 -5.79 14.62
N LEU A 57 -2.27 -5.44 13.79
CA LEU A 57 -3.09 -4.23 13.97
C LEU A 57 -4.04 -4.36 15.19
N GLY A 58 -4.21 -5.59 15.69
CA GLY A 58 -5.05 -5.98 16.81
C GLY A 58 -6.55 -5.82 16.53
N VAL A 59 -6.98 -6.11 15.30
CA VAL A 59 -8.40 -6.38 15.04
C VAL A 59 -8.85 -7.59 15.87
N ASN A 60 -10.12 -7.62 16.27
CA ASN A 60 -10.65 -8.70 17.13
C ASN A 60 -10.87 -9.98 16.33
N GLU A 61 -11.39 -9.85 15.11
CA GLU A 61 -11.70 -10.99 14.24
C GLU A 61 -11.23 -10.74 12.81
N ILE A 62 -10.76 -11.81 12.16
CA ILE A 62 -10.33 -11.80 10.76
C ILE A 62 -11.02 -12.93 10.02
N ILE A 63 -11.76 -12.57 8.98
CA ILE A 63 -12.45 -13.50 8.11
C ILE A 63 -11.66 -13.59 6.80
N CYS A 64 -11.00 -14.73 6.60
CA CYS A 64 -10.19 -15.00 5.41
C CYS A 64 -11.08 -15.18 4.17
N PRO A 65 -10.54 -15.03 2.95
CA PRO A 65 -11.33 -15.10 1.72
C PRO A 65 -12.14 -16.39 1.54
N GLU A 66 -11.61 -17.55 1.98
CA GLU A 66 -12.31 -18.83 1.88
C GLU A 66 -13.52 -18.90 2.82
N ASP A 67 -13.34 -18.52 4.09
CA ASP A 67 -14.42 -18.49 5.07
C ASP A 67 -15.47 -17.44 4.70
N TYR A 68 -15.03 -16.27 4.20
CA TYR A 68 -15.94 -15.24 3.70
C TYR A 68 -16.82 -15.77 2.56
N ARG A 69 -16.24 -16.47 1.58
CA ARG A 69 -16.98 -17.05 0.45
C ARG A 69 -18.02 -18.08 0.92
N LYS A 70 -17.62 -18.99 1.82
CA LYS A 70 -18.56 -19.98 2.38
C LYS A 70 -19.67 -19.29 3.17
N TRP A 71 -19.30 -18.36 4.05
CA TRP A 71 -20.23 -17.63 4.88
C TRP A 71 -21.25 -16.85 4.06
N ILE A 72 -20.85 -16.11 3.02
CA ILE A 72 -21.80 -15.34 2.21
C ILE A 72 -22.77 -16.23 1.44
N LEU A 73 -22.33 -17.43 1.04
CA LEU A 73 -23.15 -18.46 0.37
C LEU A 73 -24.02 -19.28 1.34
N GLY A 74 -23.95 -19.04 2.65
CA GLY A 74 -24.70 -19.81 3.65
C GLY A 74 -24.13 -21.21 3.91
N ILE A 75 -22.91 -21.48 3.44
CA ILE A 75 -22.22 -22.74 3.69
C ILE A 75 -21.62 -22.69 5.11
N PRO A 76 -21.78 -23.75 5.94
CA PRO A 76 -21.18 -23.82 7.25
C PRO A 76 -19.67 -23.57 7.22
N ILE A 77 -19.20 -22.74 8.14
CA ILE A 77 -17.78 -22.46 8.37
C ILE A 77 -17.38 -23.06 9.71
N LYS A 78 -16.09 -23.40 9.90
CA LYS A 78 -15.58 -24.08 11.10
C LYS A 78 -15.59 -23.22 12.37
N ARG A 79 -16.13 -22.01 12.31
CA ARG A 79 -16.18 -21.04 13.39
C ARG A 79 -17.53 -20.33 13.39
N GLU A 80 -18.07 -20.02 14.55
CA GLU A 80 -19.22 -19.14 14.65
C GLU A 80 -18.81 -17.68 14.40
N MET A 81 -19.69 -16.93 13.75
CA MET A 81 -19.53 -15.50 13.53
C MET A 81 -20.67 -14.79 14.25
N ASN A 82 -20.39 -14.33 15.45
CA ASN A 82 -21.35 -13.64 16.28
C ASN A 82 -21.19 -12.13 16.04
N PHE A 83 -22.23 -11.43 15.61
CA PHE A 83 -22.24 -9.97 15.45
C PHE A 83 -23.09 -9.32 16.53
N LYS A 84 -22.70 -8.12 16.97
CA LYS A 84 -23.49 -7.29 17.88
C LYS A 84 -24.73 -6.76 17.13
N ASN A 85 -25.76 -6.35 17.84
CA ASN A 85 -27.01 -5.86 17.21
C ASN A 85 -26.84 -4.51 16.48
N ARG A 86 -25.74 -3.79 16.73
CA ARG A 86 -25.42 -2.53 16.07
C ARG A 86 -24.01 -2.58 15.51
N GLY A 87 -23.86 -2.05 14.30
CA GLY A 87 -22.56 -1.96 13.66
C GLY A 87 -22.61 -1.18 12.35
N ALA A 88 -21.43 -1.00 11.76
CA ALA A 88 -21.24 -0.38 10.46
C ALA A 88 -20.24 -1.18 9.63
N VAL A 89 -20.52 -1.26 8.32
CA VAL A 89 -19.58 -1.80 7.33
C VAL A 89 -18.85 -0.64 6.67
N LEU A 90 -17.51 -0.64 6.72
CA LEU A 90 -16.67 0.33 6.04
C LEU A 90 -15.85 -0.38 4.94
N PHE A 91 -16.15 -0.02 3.69
CA PHE A 91 -15.36 -0.41 2.54
C PHE A 91 -14.08 0.43 2.46
N LEU A 92 -12.94 -0.26 2.46
CA LEU A 92 -11.61 0.34 2.31
C LEU A 92 -10.87 -0.17 1.08
N GLY A 93 -11.34 -1.24 0.43
CA GLY A 93 -10.57 -1.91 -0.60
C GLY A 93 -11.26 -3.07 -1.30
N GLY A 94 -10.81 -3.34 -2.53
CA GLY A 94 -11.39 -4.37 -3.41
C GLY A 94 -12.63 -3.94 -4.19
N ASP A 95 -13.64 -4.81 -4.26
CA ASP A 95 -14.90 -4.55 -4.97
C ASP A 95 -16.00 -4.15 -3.98
N LEU A 96 -16.68 -3.02 -4.26
CA LEU A 96 -17.80 -2.49 -3.46
C LEU A 96 -18.91 -3.52 -3.23
N MET A 97 -19.11 -4.46 -4.16
CA MET A 97 -20.07 -5.55 -4.04
C MET A 97 -19.88 -6.33 -2.73
N HIS A 98 -18.65 -6.59 -2.30
CA HIS A 98 -18.41 -7.37 -1.09
C HIS A 98 -18.92 -6.66 0.16
N ALA A 99 -18.70 -5.35 0.27
CA ALA A 99 -19.25 -4.56 1.37
C ALA A 99 -20.77 -4.49 1.34
N VAL A 100 -21.37 -4.40 0.14
CA VAL A 100 -22.84 -4.46 -0.04
C VAL A 100 -23.41 -5.78 0.48
N LEU A 101 -22.81 -6.90 0.10
CA LEU A 101 -23.26 -8.24 0.50
C LEU A 101 -23.15 -8.43 2.02
N ILE A 102 -22.04 -7.99 2.62
CA ILE A 102 -21.82 -8.06 4.07
C ILE A 102 -22.82 -7.18 4.81
N ALA A 103 -23.00 -5.93 4.39
CA ALA A 103 -23.92 -4.98 5.02
C ALA A 103 -25.37 -5.49 5.01
N LYS A 104 -25.82 -6.02 3.87
CA LYS A 104 -27.16 -6.63 3.76
C LYS A 104 -27.33 -7.83 4.67
N LYS A 105 -26.33 -8.71 4.74
CA LYS A 105 -26.40 -9.93 5.56
C LYS A 105 -26.39 -9.63 7.07
N LEU A 106 -25.72 -8.57 7.48
CA LEU A 106 -25.65 -8.14 8.89
C LEU A 106 -26.74 -7.13 9.29
N GLY A 107 -27.48 -6.56 8.33
CA GLY A 107 -28.41 -5.46 8.59
C GLY A 107 -27.73 -4.17 9.03
N PHE A 108 -26.45 -3.98 8.70
CA PHE A 108 -25.67 -2.81 9.10
C PHE A 108 -25.65 -1.73 8.02
N LYS A 109 -25.49 -0.46 8.42
CA LYS A 109 -25.24 0.64 7.48
C LYS A 109 -23.88 0.46 6.79
N ALA A 110 -23.83 0.73 5.49
CA ALA A 110 -22.61 0.66 4.69
C ALA A 110 -22.02 2.04 4.41
N TYR A 111 -20.70 2.15 4.53
CA TYR A 111 -19.89 3.32 4.22
C TYR A 111 -18.76 2.91 3.28
N ALA A 112 -18.25 3.84 2.47
CA ALA A 112 -17.13 3.56 1.58
C ALA A 112 -16.14 4.72 1.53
N TYR A 113 -14.86 4.40 1.67
CA TYR A 113 -13.77 5.31 1.33
C TYR A 113 -13.24 5.01 -0.07
N LEU A 114 -13.14 6.03 -0.93
CA LEU A 114 -12.79 5.88 -2.34
C LEU A 114 -11.71 6.87 -2.78
N HIS A 115 -10.73 6.37 -3.53
CA HIS A 115 -9.76 7.21 -4.26
C HIS A 115 -10.29 7.71 -5.61
N GLY A 116 -11.35 7.07 -6.13
CA GLY A 116 -11.92 7.35 -7.44
C GLY A 116 -13.07 8.36 -7.43
N GLN A 117 -13.40 8.86 -8.62
CA GLN A 117 -14.51 9.81 -8.84
C GLN A 117 -15.83 9.10 -9.19
N LYS A 118 -15.85 7.77 -9.20
CA LYS A 118 -17.00 6.95 -9.57
C LYS A 118 -17.27 5.93 -8.48
N ALA A 119 -18.55 5.73 -8.19
CA ALA A 119 -19.02 4.73 -7.24
C ALA A 119 -20.19 3.95 -7.84
N GLY A 120 -20.13 2.62 -7.73
CA GLY A 120 -21.28 1.73 -7.97
C GLY A 120 -22.15 1.59 -6.71
N TRP A 121 -23.26 0.87 -6.82
CA TRP A 121 -24.10 0.46 -5.67
C TRP A 121 -24.56 1.59 -4.74
N LYS A 122 -24.70 2.81 -5.28
CA LYS A 122 -24.91 4.05 -4.52
C LYS A 122 -26.06 4.01 -3.52
N ASN A 123 -27.15 3.34 -3.88
CA ASN A 123 -28.36 3.26 -3.05
C ASN A 123 -28.17 2.42 -1.77
N VAL A 124 -27.10 1.63 -1.66
CA VAL A 124 -26.82 0.80 -0.48
C VAL A 124 -25.95 1.57 0.53
N PHE A 125 -25.07 2.44 0.05
CA PHE A 125 -24.14 3.16 0.92
C PHE A 125 -24.81 4.38 1.53
N SER A 126 -24.74 4.49 2.85
CA SER A 126 -25.26 5.65 3.60
C SER A 126 -24.44 6.91 3.32
N LYS A 127 -23.12 6.75 3.15
CA LYS A 127 -22.19 7.85 2.87
C LYS A 127 -20.91 7.37 2.17
N PHE A 128 -20.36 8.23 1.33
CA PHE A 128 -19.06 8.07 0.69
C PHE A 128 -18.06 9.08 1.24
N PHE A 129 -16.88 8.58 1.61
CA PHE A 129 -15.71 9.37 1.96
C PHE A 129 -14.73 9.35 0.79
N VAL A 130 -14.15 10.51 0.46
CA VAL A 130 -13.27 10.66 -0.70
C VAL A 130 -12.07 11.53 -0.40
N ILE A 131 -11.03 11.43 -1.21
CA ILE A 131 -9.75 12.11 -0.99
C ILE A 131 -9.85 13.64 -1.06
N ASP A 132 -10.68 14.19 -1.94
CA ASP A 132 -10.74 15.62 -2.19
C ASP A 132 -12.12 16.05 -2.75
N GLN A 133 -12.31 17.36 -2.89
CA GLN A 133 -13.54 17.94 -3.43
C GLN A 133 -13.80 17.55 -4.89
N LYS A 134 -12.75 17.28 -5.65
CA LYS A 134 -12.88 16.87 -7.05
C LYS A 134 -13.45 15.46 -7.18
N ALA A 135 -13.00 14.54 -6.33
CA ALA A 135 -13.58 13.22 -6.19
C ALA A 135 -15.02 13.28 -5.70
N ALA A 136 -15.32 14.18 -4.75
CA ALA A 136 -16.67 14.39 -4.26
C ALA A 136 -17.63 14.81 -5.37
N ALA A 137 -17.23 15.77 -6.21
CA ALA A 137 -18.02 16.25 -7.33
C ALA A 137 -18.32 15.16 -8.40
N GLY A 138 -17.44 14.15 -8.53
CA GLY A 138 -17.66 13.03 -9.44
C GLY A 138 -18.71 12.02 -8.96
N ILE A 139 -18.89 11.90 -7.64
CA ILE A 139 -19.83 10.95 -7.04
C ILE A 139 -21.20 11.60 -6.90
N ARG A 140 -22.10 11.31 -7.83
CA ARG A 140 -23.52 11.67 -7.70
C ARG A 140 -24.18 10.87 -6.58
N HIS A 141 -24.14 11.38 -5.35
CA HIS A 141 -24.81 10.86 -4.16
C HIS A 141 -25.08 12.00 -3.17
N LYS A 142 -26.14 11.92 -2.37
CA LYS A 142 -26.53 12.99 -1.44
C LYS A 142 -25.54 13.19 -0.27
N ASN A 143 -24.90 12.10 0.15
CA ASN A 143 -23.96 12.09 1.27
C ASN A 143 -22.57 11.71 0.76
N VAL A 144 -21.77 12.70 0.40
CA VAL A 144 -20.37 12.53 0.01
C VAL A 144 -19.53 13.55 0.77
N ARG A 145 -18.42 13.13 1.36
CA ARG A 145 -17.51 14.01 2.10
C ARG A 145 -16.08 13.83 1.66
N ALA A 146 -15.42 14.94 1.31
CA ALA A 146 -13.98 14.99 1.16
C ALA A 146 -13.33 14.97 2.56
N VAL A 147 -12.49 13.95 2.80
CA VAL A 147 -11.86 13.71 4.10
C VAL A 147 -10.33 13.75 4.06
N GLY A 148 -9.73 13.80 2.87
CA GLY A 148 -8.28 13.67 2.71
C GLY A 148 -7.86 12.23 2.41
N ASP A 149 -6.55 12.06 2.22
CA ASP A 149 -5.97 10.77 1.84
C ASP A 149 -5.59 9.94 3.09
N LEU A 150 -6.29 8.82 3.30
CA LEU A 150 -5.99 7.90 4.41
C LEU A 150 -4.57 7.36 4.38
N MET A 151 -3.94 7.24 3.21
CA MET A 151 -2.57 6.73 3.11
C MET A 151 -1.60 7.58 3.94
N MET A 152 -1.89 8.88 4.11
CA MET A 152 -1.05 9.83 4.84
C MET A 152 -1.16 9.71 6.36
N ASN A 153 -2.24 9.11 6.88
CA ASN A 153 -2.43 8.92 8.31
C ASN A 153 -1.49 7.87 8.91
N SER A 154 -1.05 6.90 8.10
CA SER A 154 -0.28 5.74 8.56
C SER A 154 1.21 6.02 8.83
N ILE A 155 1.62 7.29 8.67
CA ILE A 155 3.02 7.71 8.52
C ILE A 155 3.45 8.47 9.77
N THR A 156 3.59 7.75 10.88
CA THR A 156 4.34 8.25 12.05
C THR A 156 5.78 7.76 11.91
N ALA A 157 6.69 8.66 11.58
CA ALA A 157 8.10 8.34 11.47
C ALA A 157 8.92 9.13 12.48
N LEU A 158 9.91 8.44 13.04
CA LEU A 158 11.00 9.07 13.77
C LEU A 158 11.74 10.04 12.84
N SER A 159 12.40 11.03 13.42
CA SER A 159 13.31 11.88 12.65
C SER A 159 14.43 11.04 12.02
N LYS A 160 15.05 11.57 10.95
CA LYS A 160 16.20 10.93 10.31
C LYS A 160 17.32 10.63 11.32
N THR A 161 17.62 11.58 12.20
CA THR A 161 18.62 11.46 13.27
C THR A 161 18.29 10.34 14.26
N GLU A 162 17.05 10.25 14.72
CA GLU A 162 16.62 9.16 15.62
C GLU A 162 16.66 7.81 14.91
N THR A 163 16.29 7.77 13.63
CA THR A 163 16.26 6.54 12.84
C THR A 163 17.68 6.01 12.59
N ILE A 164 18.62 6.88 12.22
CA ILE A 164 20.05 6.56 12.08
C ILE A 164 20.59 5.99 13.39
N LYS A 165 20.31 6.65 14.53
CA LYS A 165 20.74 6.18 15.86
C LYS A 165 20.15 4.81 16.19
N ASN A 166 18.85 4.61 15.99
CA ASN A 166 18.16 3.36 16.31
C ASN A 166 18.68 2.18 15.51
N TRP A 167 19.02 2.41 14.24
CA TRP A 167 19.53 1.38 13.33
C TRP A 167 21.06 1.32 13.28
N LYS A 168 21.77 2.11 14.11
CA LYS A 168 23.24 2.16 14.18
C LYS A 168 23.91 2.45 12.82
N LEU A 169 23.29 3.33 12.04
CA LEU A 169 23.84 3.79 10.75
C LEU A 169 24.80 4.97 10.98
N ASP A 170 25.63 5.29 10.00
CA ASP A 170 26.62 6.38 10.05
C ASP A 170 26.13 7.55 9.21
N SER A 171 25.79 8.66 9.87
CA SER A 171 25.26 9.85 9.21
C SER A 171 26.25 10.55 8.28
N ASN A 172 27.53 10.20 8.32
CA ASN A 172 28.56 10.80 7.45
C ASN A 172 28.71 10.05 6.12
N LYS A 173 27.99 8.95 5.94
CA LYS A 173 28.05 8.11 4.75
C LYS A 173 26.71 8.15 4.01
N PRO A 174 26.68 8.05 2.67
CA PRO A 174 25.42 7.97 1.94
C PRO A 174 24.63 6.73 2.33
N ILE A 175 23.33 6.89 2.61
CA ILE A 175 22.42 5.82 2.98
C ILE A 175 21.37 5.64 1.87
N VAL A 176 21.36 4.49 1.21
CA VAL A 176 20.37 4.14 0.18
C VAL A 176 19.43 3.05 0.70
N ALA A 177 18.12 3.28 0.63
CA ALA A 177 17.12 2.27 0.99
C ALA A 177 16.55 1.61 -0.27
N MET A 178 16.52 0.29 -0.33
CA MET A 178 15.96 -0.47 -1.45
C MET A 178 14.71 -1.23 -1.01
N LEU A 179 13.58 -1.01 -1.68
CA LEU A 179 12.30 -1.64 -1.36
C LEU A 179 11.95 -2.69 -2.43
N PRO A 180 12.05 -4.00 -2.14
CA PRO A 180 11.86 -5.08 -3.12
C PRO A 180 10.38 -5.47 -3.31
N GLY A 181 9.45 -4.58 -2.94
CA GLY A 181 8.03 -4.84 -3.00
C GLY A 181 7.47 -5.58 -1.78
N SER A 182 6.17 -5.86 -1.84
CA SER A 182 5.40 -6.52 -0.77
C SER A 182 4.96 -7.92 -1.13
N ARG A 183 5.10 -8.30 -2.41
CA ARG A 183 4.68 -9.60 -2.94
C ARG A 183 5.89 -10.51 -3.11
N LEU A 184 5.67 -11.82 -2.98
CA LEU A 184 6.76 -12.80 -3.10
C LEU A 184 7.44 -12.74 -4.47
N TRP A 185 6.66 -12.65 -5.55
CA TRP A 185 7.20 -12.56 -6.92
C TRP A 185 7.98 -11.25 -7.17
N GLU A 186 7.60 -10.14 -6.51
CA GLU A 186 8.35 -8.88 -6.61
C GLU A 186 9.74 -9.07 -6.02
N SER A 187 9.79 -9.59 -4.79
CA SER A 187 11.07 -9.84 -4.11
C SER A 187 11.91 -10.95 -4.77
N ASP A 188 11.29 -11.96 -5.42
CA ASP A 188 12.00 -12.97 -6.22
C ASP A 188 12.78 -12.35 -7.39
N LEU A 189 12.23 -11.28 -7.96
CA LEU A 189 12.85 -10.56 -9.09
C LEU A 189 13.83 -9.49 -8.61
N LEU A 190 13.45 -8.72 -7.60
CA LEU A 190 14.13 -7.49 -7.24
C LEU A 190 15.29 -7.70 -6.27
N VAL A 191 15.22 -8.66 -5.34
CA VAL A 191 16.31 -8.85 -4.36
C VAL A 191 17.63 -9.18 -5.07
N PRO A 192 17.70 -10.17 -6.00
CA PRO A 192 18.95 -10.44 -6.72
C PRO A 192 19.40 -9.26 -7.60
N PHE A 193 18.45 -8.54 -8.20
CA PHE A 193 18.77 -7.37 -9.03
C PHE A 193 19.35 -6.22 -8.20
N TYR A 194 18.76 -5.95 -7.03
CA TYR A 194 19.24 -4.97 -6.07
C TYR A 194 20.60 -5.34 -5.49
N GLU A 195 20.89 -6.62 -5.32
CA GLU A 195 22.22 -7.06 -4.87
C GLU A 195 23.31 -6.70 -5.89
N ILE A 196 23.03 -6.86 -7.19
CA ILE A 196 23.94 -6.43 -8.27
C ILE A 196 24.11 -4.91 -8.24
N VAL A 197 23.01 -4.14 -8.16
CA VAL A 197 23.06 -2.67 -8.08
C VAL A 197 23.84 -2.22 -6.84
N ALA A 198 23.63 -2.86 -5.69
CA ALA A 198 24.32 -2.58 -4.44
C ALA A 198 25.82 -2.84 -4.54
N ALA A 199 26.23 -3.96 -5.15
CA ALA A 199 27.63 -4.28 -5.37
C ALA A 199 28.33 -3.22 -6.25
N GLU A 200 27.71 -2.79 -7.34
CA GLU A 200 28.27 -1.76 -8.23
C GLU A 200 28.34 -0.39 -7.55
N LEU A 201 27.31 0.01 -6.80
CA LEU A 201 27.34 1.25 -6.02
C LEU A 201 28.48 1.27 -5.00
N LYS A 202 28.69 0.15 -4.29
CA LYS A 202 29.75 0.02 -3.29
C LYS A 202 31.15 -0.02 -3.90
N LYS A 203 31.33 -0.49 -5.14
CA LYS A 203 32.62 -0.36 -5.84
C LYS A 203 32.99 1.12 -6.06
N ILE A 204 32.00 1.95 -6.37
CA ILE A 204 32.20 3.37 -6.69
C ILE A 204 32.27 4.22 -5.40
N ILE A 205 31.42 3.92 -4.42
CA ILE A 205 31.41 4.58 -3.10
C ILE A 205 31.53 3.50 -2.00
N PRO A 206 32.76 3.11 -1.62
CA PRO A 206 33.00 2.03 -0.65
C PRO A 206 32.35 2.24 0.72
N GLY A 207 32.11 3.50 1.11
CA GLY A 207 31.44 3.85 2.36
C GLY A 207 29.91 3.84 2.31
N MET A 208 29.27 3.63 1.15
CA MET A 208 27.81 3.69 1.05
C MET A 208 27.15 2.60 1.90
N GLN A 209 26.13 2.99 2.66
CA GLN A 209 25.29 2.07 3.44
C GLN A 209 24.01 1.77 2.68
N ILE A 210 23.69 0.49 2.52
CA ILE A 210 22.53 0.03 1.75
C ILE A 210 21.61 -0.75 2.66
N ILE A 211 20.38 -0.27 2.80
CA ILE A 211 19.31 -0.88 3.59
C ILE A 211 18.38 -1.63 2.64
N LEU A 212 18.21 -2.94 2.81
CA LEU A 212 17.12 -3.67 2.20
C LEU A 212 15.88 -3.58 3.10
N VAL A 213 14.89 -2.82 2.66
CA VAL A 213 13.71 -2.52 3.47
C VAL A 213 12.61 -3.55 3.22
N LEU A 214 12.23 -4.29 4.25
CA LEU A 214 11.21 -5.33 4.16
C LEU A 214 9.81 -4.78 4.40
N SER A 215 8.91 -5.16 3.50
CA SER A 215 7.47 -5.07 3.69
C SER A 215 7.02 -5.94 4.87
N PRO A 216 6.00 -5.53 5.64
CA PRO A 216 5.43 -6.37 6.70
C PRO A 216 4.77 -7.66 6.18
N PHE A 217 4.62 -7.79 4.86
CA PHE A 217 4.11 -8.97 4.17
C PHE A 217 5.23 -9.89 3.65
N THR A 218 6.49 -9.62 4.00
CA THR A 218 7.65 -10.41 3.60
C THR A 218 8.49 -10.75 4.83
N SER A 219 8.93 -12.00 4.95
CA SER A 219 9.75 -12.44 6.08
C SER A 219 11.23 -12.54 5.71
N MET A 220 12.12 -12.42 6.71
CA MET A 220 13.56 -12.65 6.54
C MET A 220 13.86 -13.97 5.86
N LYS A 221 13.18 -15.05 6.26
CA LYS A 221 13.32 -16.38 5.66
C LYS A 221 12.99 -16.43 4.17
N ASP A 222 12.08 -15.57 3.69
CA ASP A 222 11.79 -15.46 2.26
C ASP A 222 12.99 -14.84 1.54
N ILE A 223 13.61 -13.82 2.14
CA ILE A 223 14.69 -13.02 1.56
C ILE A 223 16.03 -13.76 1.59
N GLU A 224 16.36 -14.43 2.70
CA GLU A 224 17.63 -15.15 2.88
C GLU A 224 17.91 -16.14 1.75
N LYS A 225 16.87 -16.81 1.24
CA LYS A 225 16.99 -17.76 0.13
C LYS A 225 17.30 -17.11 -1.22
N LYS A 226 17.13 -15.80 -1.33
CA LYS A 226 17.26 -15.01 -2.57
C LYS A 226 18.57 -14.23 -2.62
N LEU A 227 19.22 -14.06 -1.48
CA LEU A 227 20.51 -13.40 -1.37
C LEU A 227 21.61 -14.34 -1.87
N SER A 228 22.47 -13.83 -2.75
CA SER A 228 23.69 -14.53 -3.19
C SER A 228 24.92 -14.19 -2.34
N GLY A 229 24.82 -13.14 -1.51
CA GLY A 229 25.91 -12.55 -0.77
C GLY A 229 25.43 -11.45 0.19
N ASN A 230 26.37 -10.77 0.82
CA ASN A 230 26.10 -9.79 1.87
C ASN A 230 26.40 -8.36 1.39
N MET A 231 25.59 -7.86 0.44
CA MET A 231 25.75 -6.49 -0.07
C MET A 231 24.97 -5.45 0.74
N PHE A 232 23.96 -5.88 1.50
CA PHE A 232 23.12 -5.00 2.32
C PHE A 232 23.70 -4.89 3.73
N ASP A 233 24.00 -3.67 4.18
CA ASP A 233 24.51 -3.42 5.54
C ASP A 233 23.42 -3.64 6.59
N LEU A 234 22.16 -3.50 6.18
CA LEU A 234 21.00 -3.66 7.05
C LEU A 234 19.83 -4.25 6.27
N ILE A 235 19.16 -5.24 6.85
CA ILE A 235 17.84 -5.69 6.41
C ILE A 235 16.85 -5.32 7.51
N ALA A 236 15.95 -4.38 7.23
CA ALA A 236 15.13 -3.74 8.26
C ALA A 236 13.69 -3.46 7.80
N PRO A 237 12.72 -3.30 8.72
CA PRO A 237 11.35 -2.96 8.38
C PRO A 237 11.19 -1.51 7.86
N LEU A 238 9.99 -1.19 7.36
CA LEU A 238 9.64 0.11 6.76
C LEU A 238 9.99 1.35 7.60
N ASN A 239 10.01 1.26 8.93
CA ASN A 239 10.37 2.38 9.81
C ASN A 239 11.88 2.72 9.79
N SER A 240 12.71 1.99 9.02
CA SER A 240 14.10 2.34 8.74
C SER A 240 14.27 3.32 7.58
N ILE A 241 13.27 3.46 6.70
CA ILE A 241 13.30 4.34 5.53
C ILE A 241 13.72 5.78 5.87
N PRO A 242 13.28 6.41 6.99
CA PRO A 242 13.65 7.79 7.29
C PRO A 242 15.17 8.03 7.45
N ALA A 243 15.98 6.99 7.63
CA ALA A 243 17.44 7.13 7.64
C ALA A 243 18.04 7.42 6.25
N ALA A 244 17.34 7.08 5.17
CA ALA A 244 17.89 7.15 3.82
C ALA A 244 18.10 8.59 3.32
N ASP A 245 19.11 8.77 2.47
CA ASP A 245 19.28 9.94 1.62
C ASP A 245 18.48 9.80 0.32
N LEU A 246 18.37 8.57 -0.18
CA LEU A 246 17.64 8.22 -1.39
C LEU A 246 17.05 6.82 -1.25
N ALA A 247 15.78 6.65 -1.63
CA ALA A 247 15.16 5.33 -1.75
C ALA A 247 15.10 4.86 -3.21
N ILE A 248 15.26 3.57 -3.44
CA ILE A 248 15.01 2.89 -4.72
C ILE A 248 13.81 1.98 -4.51
N THR A 249 12.77 2.15 -5.31
CA THR A 249 11.49 1.51 -5.08
C THR A 249 10.79 1.14 -6.38
N ILE A 250 9.72 0.35 -6.30
CA ILE A 250 8.87 -0.03 -7.43
C ILE A 250 7.50 0.65 -7.36
N PRO A 251 6.69 0.65 -8.44
CA PRO A 251 5.34 1.21 -8.42
C PRO A 251 4.48 0.58 -7.31
N GLY A 252 3.74 1.41 -6.59
CA GLY A 252 2.85 0.97 -5.52
C GLY A 252 2.57 2.03 -4.45
N THR A 253 1.86 1.62 -3.41
CA THR A 253 1.53 2.47 -2.25
C THR A 253 2.77 2.93 -1.47
N ASN A 254 3.86 2.17 -1.55
CA ASN A 254 5.18 2.56 -1.04
C ASN A 254 5.65 3.92 -1.58
N THR A 255 5.39 4.24 -2.86
CA THR A 255 5.81 5.54 -3.45
C THR A 255 5.11 6.72 -2.78
N ALA A 256 3.82 6.58 -2.43
CA ALA A 256 3.09 7.58 -1.66
C ALA A 256 3.61 7.69 -0.21
N GLN A 257 3.92 6.55 0.42
CA GLN A 257 4.46 6.52 1.79
C GLN A 257 5.84 7.18 1.89
N ILE A 258 6.76 6.84 0.99
CA ILE A 258 8.10 7.44 0.91
C ILE A 258 7.99 8.94 0.63
N ALA A 259 7.13 9.35 -0.32
CA ALA A 259 6.91 10.74 -0.66
C ALA A 259 6.41 11.56 0.53
N ALA A 260 5.48 11.02 1.31
CA ALA A 260 4.92 11.69 2.48
C ALA A 260 5.92 11.82 3.64
N LEU A 261 6.90 10.90 3.73
CA LEU A 261 8.06 11.05 4.60
C LEU A 261 9.02 12.16 4.15
N GLY A 262 8.85 12.67 2.92
CA GLY A 262 9.78 13.61 2.30
C GLY A 262 11.12 12.99 1.93
N ILE A 263 11.15 11.66 1.76
CA ILE A 263 12.35 10.94 1.35
C ILE A 263 12.43 10.96 -0.18
N PRO A 264 13.51 11.49 -0.78
CA PRO A 264 13.73 11.42 -2.21
C PRO A 264 13.79 9.97 -2.67
N PHE A 265 13.31 9.69 -3.88
CA PHE A 265 13.38 8.33 -4.41
C PHE A 265 13.55 8.25 -5.92
N LEU A 266 14.15 7.16 -6.36
CA LEU A 266 14.17 6.67 -7.73
C LEU A 266 13.17 5.51 -7.84
N MET A 267 12.15 5.67 -8.68
CA MET A 267 11.24 4.57 -8.98
C MET A 267 11.78 3.78 -10.16
N ILE A 268 11.90 2.47 -10.00
CA ILE A 268 12.24 1.55 -11.08
C ILE A 268 11.09 0.60 -11.36
N PHE A 269 10.86 0.26 -12.62
CA PHE A 269 9.96 -0.80 -13.02
C PHE A 269 10.65 -1.71 -14.04
N PRO A 270 11.45 -2.69 -13.58
CA PRO A 270 12.20 -3.58 -14.44
C PRO A 270 11.28 -4.59 -15.12
N LEU A 271 11.21 -4.51 -16.43
CA LEU A 271 10.47 -5.40 -17.33
C LEU A 271 11.39 -6.47 -17.95
N ASN A 272 12.52 -6.78 -17.29
CA ASN A 272 13.49 -7.77 -17.74
C ASN A 272 12.90 -9.19 -17.77
N LYS A 273 12.01 -9.50 -16.81
CA LYS A 273 11.30 -10.78 -16.70
C LYS A 273 9.79 -10.58 -16.74
N LEU A 274 9.28 -9.96 -17.83
CA LEU A 274 7.84 -9.74 -18.07
C LEU A 274 6.99 -10.98 -17.86
N ASP A 275 7.51 -12.16 -18.21
CA ASP A 275 6.81 -13.43 -18.08
C ASP A 275 6.49 -13.78 -16.61
N SER A 276 7.33 -13.34 -15.67
CA SER A 276 7.18 -13.54 -14.23
C SER A 276 6.24 -12.53 -13.56
N ILE A 277 5.88 -11.44 -14.24
CA ILE A 277 4.93 -10.46 -13.72
C ILE A 277 3.50 -11.01 -13.92
N PRO A 278 2.69 -11.15 -12.85
CA PRO A 278 1.30 -11.56 -12.97
C PRO A 278 0.50 -10.47 -13.71
N LEU A 279 -0.25 -10.86 -14.73
CA LEU A 279 -1.19 -9.95 -15.42
C LEU A 279 -2.50 -9.83 -14.63
N GLU A 280 -3.10 -8.64 -14.72
CA GLU A 280 -4.30 -8.26 -13.98
C GLU A 280 -5.60 -8.75 -14.65
N GLY A 281 -6.61 -9.08 -13.84
CA GLY A 281 -8.00 -9.22 -14.29
C GLY A 281 -8.25 -10.41 -15.22
N LEU A 282 -9.13 -10.24 -16.21
CA LEU A 282 -9.47 -11.31 -17.18
C LEU A 282 -8.24 -11.85 -17.94
N LEU A 283 -7.17 -11.06 -18.09
CA LEU A 283 -5.92 -11.52 -18.70
C LEU A 283 -5.19 -12.58 -17.86
N HIS A 284 -5.42 -12.65 -16.54
CA HIS A 284 -4.89 -13.71 -15.69
C HIS A 284 -5.28 -15.10 -16.22
N TYR A 285 -6.54 -15.27 -16.65
CA TYR A 285 -7.03 -16.54 -17.20
C TYR A 285 -6.45 -16.82 -18.60
N VAL A 286 -6.22 -15.78 -19.40
CA VAL A 286 -5.61 -15.90 -20.74
C VAL A 286 -4.13 -16.31 -20.66
N THR A 287 -3.42 -15.95 -19.59
CA THR A 287 -2.02 -16.35 -19.39
C THR A 287 -1.80 -17.83 -19.11
N LYS A 288 -2.87 -18.59 -18.84
CA LYS A 288 -2.80 -20.06 -18.69
C LYS A 288 -2.72 -20.80 -20.02
N ILE A 289 -2.91 -20.11 -21.15
CA ILE A 289 -2.76 -20.69 -22.49
C ILE A 289 -1.27 -20.68 -22.87
N PRO A 290 -0.61 -21.84 -23.05
CA PRO A 290 0.80 -21.91 -23.41
C PRO A 290 1.08 -21.20 -24.75
N LEU A 291 2.24 -20.53 -24.84
CA LEU A 291 2.70 -19.62 -25.93
C LEU A 291 1.88 -18.34 -26.15
N ALA A 292 0.55 -18.41 -26.25
CA ALA A 292 -0.31 -17.25 -26.48
C ALA A 292 -0.21 -16.23 -25.34
N GLY A 293 -0.12 -16.71 -24.09
CA GLY A 293 0.03 -15.86 -22.91
C GLY A 293 1.25 -14.93 -23.00
N LYS A 294 2.40 -15.43 -23.47
CA LYS A 294 3.67 -14.67 -23.53
C LYS A 294 3.59 -13.49 -24.50
N ILE A 295 3.06 -13.71 -25.70
CA ILE A 295 2.89 -12.66 -26.71
C ILE A 295 1.92 -11.59 -26.19
N ILE A 296 0.81 -12.02 -25.59
CA ILE A 296 -0.18 -11.11 -25.00
C ILE A 296 0.43 -10.30 -23.86
N LYS A 297 1.25 -10.89 -22.98
CA LYS A 297 1.95 -10.16 -21.91
C LYS A 297 2.86 -9.06 -22.47
N GLN A 298 3.63 -9.36 -23.50
CA GLN A 298 4.55 -8.40 -24.11
C GLN A 298 3.81 -7.25 -24.79
N LEU A 299 2.73 -7.54 -25.51
CA LEU A 299 1.86 -6.52 -26.12
C LEU A 299 1.19 -5.65 -25.05
N ALA A 300 0.60 -6.27 -24.03
CA ALA A 300 -0.05 -5.56 -22.93
C ALA A 300 0.95 -4.64 -22.20
N ALA A 301 2.15 -5.13 -21.86
CA ALA A 301 3.19 -4.34 -21.24
C ALA A 301 3.61 -3.15 -22.12
N LYS A 302 3.79 -3.36 -23.44
CA LYS A 302 4.10 -2.29 -24.40
C LYS A 302 3.00 -1.24 -24.48
N ILE A 303 1.74 -1.66 -24.42
CA ILE A 303 0.58 -0.74 -24.42
C ILE A 303 0.50 0.03 -23.10
N ILE A 304 0.64 -0.65 -21.96
CA ILE A 304 0.61 -0.01 -20.64
C ILE A 304 1.75 1.00 -20.53
N CYS A 305 2.98 0.63 -20.89
CA CYS A 305 4.12 1.55 -20.82
C CYS A 305 4.00 2.73 -21.78
N SER A 306 3.39 2.54 -22.96
CA SER A 306 3.20 3.67 -23.90
C SER A 306 2.05 4.60 -23.50
N LYS A 307 1.05 4.10 -22.77
CA LYS A 307 -0.10 4.91 -22.31
C LYS A 307 0.08 5.51 -20.91
N THR A 308 0.92 4.92 -20.07
CA THR A 308 1.16 5.38 -18.71
C THR A 308 2.29 6.39 -18.69
N ARG A 309 1.94 7.65 -18.39
CA ARG A 309 2.91 8.74 -18.31
C ARG A 309 3.72 8.74 -17.00
N PHE A 310 3.11 8.28 -15.91
CA PHE A 310 3.70 8.25 -14.57
C PHE A 310 3.25 6.98 -13.85
N PHE A 311 4.17 6.30 -13.18
CA PHE A 311 3.92 5.08 -12.40
C PHE A 311 3.96 5.33 -10.89
N ALA A 312 4.75 6.31 -10.43
CA ALA A 312 4.76 6.69 -9.03
C ALA A 312 3.52 7.53 -8.67
N LEU A 313 2.86 7.19 -7.58
CA LEU A 313 1.66 7.90 -7.10
C LEU A 313 1.86 9.42 -6.93
N PRO A 314 2.97 9.94 -6.35
CA PRO A 314 3.19 11.39 -6.31
C PRO A 314 3.27 12.01 -7.71
N ASN A 315 3.96 11.39 -8.67
CA ASN A 315 4.05 11.94 -10.03
C ASN A 315 2.67 11.96 -10.72
N MET A 316 1.86 10.91 -10.53
CA MET A 316 0.47 10.87 -10.99
C MET A 316 -0.37 11.99 -10.37
N LYS A 317 -0.23 12.23 -9.06
CA LYS A 317 -0.93 13.28 -8.31
C LYS A 317 -0.52 14.68 -8.80
N ALA A 318 0.78 14.91 -8.99
CA ALA A 318 1.32 16.18 -9.46
C ALA A 318 1.15 16.41 -10.97
N ARG A 319 0.88 15.34 -11.73
CA ARG A 319 0.88 15.33 -13.21
C ARG A 319 2.20 15.82 -13.81
N LYS A 320 3.30 15.66 -13.08
CA LYS A 320 4.67 15.98 -13.49
C LYS A 320 5.66 15.02 -12.83
N MET A 321 6.86 14.94 -13.40
CA MET A 321 7.94 14.09 -12.88
C MET A 321 8.65 14.81 -11.72
N VAL A 322 8.19 14.59 -10.50
CA VAL A 322 8.82 15.08 -9.27
C VAL A 322 9.96 14.16 -8.86
N ALA A 323 9.68 12.85 -8.82
CA ALA A 323 10.68 11.81 -8.61
C ALA A 323 11.01 11.12 -9.95
N PRO A 324 12.28 10.81 -10.24
CA PRO A 324 12.65 10.12 -11.48
C PRO A 324 12.09 8.70 -11.54
N GLU A 325 11.77 8.27 -12.77
CA GLU A 325 11.18 6.96 -13.07
C GLU A 325 11.98 6.25 -14.18
N LEU A 326 12.50 5.06 -13.90
CA LEU A 326 13.14 4.19 -14.90
C LEU A 326 12.22 3.00 -15.18
N VAL A 327 11.72 2.89 -16.41
CA VAL A 327 10.75 1.85 -16.80
C VAL A 327 11.22 1.16 -18.07
N GLY A 328 11.28 -0.17 -18.06
CA GLY A 328 11.66 -0.94 -19.23
C GLY A 328 12.60 -2.10 -18.90
N LYS A 329 13.34 -2.59 -19.90
CA LYS A 329 14.43 -3.53 -19.66
C LYS A 329 15.61 -2.75 -19.08
N LEU A 330 15.85 -2.89 -17.78
CA LEU A 330 16.85 -2.11 -17.05
C LEU A 330 18.12 -2.94 -16.83
N SER A 331 19.29 -2.36 -17.09
CA SER A 331 20.56 -2.88 -16.58
C SER A 331 20.81 -2.35 -15.16
N ALA A 332 21.68 -3.03 -14.42
CA ALA A 332 22.12 -2.52 -13.11
C ALA A 332 22.85 -1.17 -13.28
N GLU A 333 23.68 -1.05 -14.32
CA GLU A 333 24.41 0.17 -14.69
C GLU A 333 23.48 1.38 -14.81
N GLN A 334 22.35 1.27 -15.53
CA GLN A 334 21.39 2.38 -15.66
C GLN A 334 20.84 2.85 -14.31
N VAL A 335 20.60 1.91 -13.37
CA VAL A 335 20.11 2.25 -12.03
C VAL A 335 21.23 2.87 -11.21
N VAL A 336 22.46 2.35 -11.32
CA VAL A 336 23.65 2.86 -10.63
C VAL A 336 23.96 4.28 -11.07
N GLU A 337 24.06 4.53 -12.38
CA GLU A 337 24.30 5.86 -12.95
C GLU A 337 23.27 6.88 -12.45
N LYS A 338 21.98 6.53 -12.53
CA LYS A 338 20.93 7.44 -12.07
C LYS A 338 20.97 7.68 -10.57
N THR A 339 21.31 6.65 -9.79
CA THR A 339 21.47 6.76 -8.33
C THR A 339 22.63 7.70 -7.96
N LEU A 340 23.78 7.57 -8.64
CA LEU A 340 24.94 8.41 -8.42
C LEU A 340 24.71 9.85 -8.87
N GLU A 341 24.03 10.06 -10.01
CA GLU A 341 23.62 11.38 -10.49
C GLU A 341 22.78 12.12 -9.42
N LEU A 342 21.82 11.40 -8.81
CA LEU A 342 20.95 11.96 -7.77
C LEU A 342 21.71 12.25 -6.48
N LEU A 343 22.53 11.30 -5.99
CA LEU A 343 23.34 11.47 -4.78
C LEU A 343 24.40 12.57 -4.93
N GLY A 344 24.88 12.81 -6.15
CA GLY A 344 25.82 13.89 -6.47
C GLY A 344 25.21 15.30 -6.37
N ASN A 345 23.88 15.42 -6.18
CA ASN A 345 23.21 16.71 -6.01
C ASN A 345 22.31 16.74 -4.75
N PRO A 346 22.90 16.94 -3.55
CA PRO A 346 22.16 16.98 -2.29
C PRO A 346 21.09 18.07 -2.21
N GLU A 347 21.31 19.22 -2.86
CA GLU A 347 20.32 20.29 -2.91
C GLU A 347 19.07 19.90 -3.71
N ALA A 348 19.25 19.25 -4.86
CA ALA A 348 18.15 18.73 -5.67
C ALA A 348 17.39 17.62 -4.92
N LEU A 349 18.09 16.73 -4.20
CA LEU A 349 17.44 15.74 -3.33
C LEU A 349 16.61 16.41 -2.25
N LYS A 350 17.15 17.40 -1.54
CA LYS A 350 16.41 18.16 -0.52
C LYS A 350 15.17 18.84 -1.11
N HIS A 351 15.30 19.44 -2.30
CA HIS A 351 14.17 20.06 -2.99
C HIS A 351 13.09 19.02 -3.36
N MET A 352 13.50 17.88 -3.93
CA MET A 352 12.61 16.76 -4.26
C MET A 352 11.87 16.26 -3.02
N GLY A 353 12.57 16.03 -1.90
CA GLY A 353 11.98 15.59 -0.64
C GLY A 353 10.93 16.57 -0.11
N ASN A 354 11.24 17.87 -0.12
CA ASN A 354 10.30 18.92 0.29
C ASN A 354 9.06 18.98 -0.62
N GLU A 355 9.26 18.86 -1.93
CA GLU A 355 8.16 18.88 -2.89
C GLU A 355 7.26 17.65 -2.72
N LEU A 356 7.85 16.46 -2.59
CA LEU A 356 7.13 15.22 -2.33
C LEU A 356 6.29 15.33 -1.05
N LYS A 357 6.88 15.79 0.06
CA LYS A 357 6.17 15.96 1.33
C LYS A 357 5.00 16.94 1.21
N LYS A 358 5.23 18.08 0.58
CA LYS A 358 4.19 19.10 0.34
C LYS A 358 3.05 18.57 -0.53
N LEU A 359 3.38 17.82 -1.58
CA LEU A 359 2.42 17.26 -2.50
C LEU A 359 1.52 16.20 -1.83
N MET A 360 2.12 15.39 -0.97
CA MET A 360 1.41 14.35 -0.25
C MET A 360 0.49 14.96 0.82
N GLY A 361 0.98 15.97 1.55
CA GLY A 361 0.22 16.71 2.55
C GLY A 361 -0.04 15.91 3.82
N GLU A 362 -0.73 16.54 4.76
CA GLU A 362 -1.23 15.88 5.98
C GLU A 362 -2.70 15.51 5.81
N SER A 363 -3.15 14.51 6.56
CA SER A 363 -4.53 14.02 6.51
C SER A 363 -5.01 13.66 7.90
N ASN A 364 -6.24 14.04 8.21
CA ASN A 364 -7.00 13.58 9.38
C ASN A 364 -8.20 12.70 8.94
N ALA A 365 -8.11 12.08 7.76
CA ALA A 365 -9.20 11.31 7.16
C ALA A 365 -9.72 10.21 8.10
N ALA A 366 -8.82 9.50 8.80
CA ALA A 366 -9.21 8.44 9.72
C ALA A 366 -10.07 8.96 10.88
N ASP A 367 -9.72 10.12 11.45
CA ASP A 367 -10.51 10.76 12.52
C ASP A 367 -11.91 11.13 12.01
N ILE A 368 -11.98 11.81 10.87
CA ILE A 368 -13.25 12.25 10.29
C ILE A 368 -14.17 11.05 9.99
N ILE A 369 -13.63 10.01 9.33
CA ILE A 369 -14.40 8.81 8.97
C ILE A 369 -14.95 8.12 10.22
N VAL A 370 -14.10 7.88 11.23
CA VAL A 370 -14.51 7.15 12.43
C VAL A 370 -15.53 7.94 13.25
N GLU A 371 -15.30 9.24 13.48
CA GLU A 371 -16.26 10.06 14.24
C GLU A 371 -17.61 10.16 13.53
N GLU A 372 -17.63 10.27 12.19
CA GLU A 372 -18.91 10.32 11.46
C GLU A 372 -19.69 9.02 11.50
N ILE A 373 -19.01 7.89 11.34
CA ILE A 373 -19.68 6.57 11.44
C ILE A 373 -20.28 6.39 12.83
N ILE A 374 -19.54 6.79 13.88
CA ILE A 374 -20.02 6.75 15.26
C ILE A 374 -21.21 7.69 15.43
N ASN A 375 -21.10 8.95 15.02
CA ASN A 375 -22.18 9.92 15.20
C ASN A 375 -23.46 9.46 14.48
N GLU A 376 -23.38 8.97 13.24
CA GLU A 376 -24.54 8.45 12.51
C GLU A 376 -25.12 7.13 13.05
N ALA A 377 -24.33 6.38 13.82
CA ALA A 377 -24.75 5.14 14.46
C ALA A 377 -25.44 5.37 15.82
N PHE A 378 -25.12 6.47 16.50
CA PHE A 378 -25.60 6.76 17.86
C PHE A 378 -26.50 7.99 17.99
N LEU A 379 -26.73 8.75 16.91
CA LEU A 379 -27.79 9.76 16.90
C LEU A 379 -29.18 9.11 17.02
N PRO A 380 -30.10 9.67 17.82
CA PRO A 380 -31.50 9.23 17.81
C PRO A 380 -32.06 9.44 16.40
N ALA A 381 -32.81 8.45 15.90
CA ALA A 381 -33.56 8.63 14.66
C ALA A 381 -34.54 9.80 14.89
N CYS A 382 -34.36 10.88 14.14
CA CYS A 382 -35.31 11.99 14.10
C CYS A 382 -36.62 11.54 13.46
#